data_AF-A0A6I3E8Q6-F1
#
_entry.id   AF-A0A6I3E8Q6-F1
#
_cell.length_a   1.000
_cell.length_b   1.000
_cell.length_c   1.000
_cell.angle_alpha   90.00
_cell.angle_beta   90.00
_cell.angle_gamma   90.00
#
_symmetry.space_group_name_H-M   'P 1'
#
loop_
_entity.id
_entity.type
_entity.pdbx_description
1 polymer ?
#
loop_
_entity_poly.entity_id
_entity_poly.type
_entity_poly.pdbx_seq_one_letter_code
_entity_poly.pdbx_strand_id
1 'polypeptide(L)' 'SPEVLPTNLEEAIAAMETSSLVREALGEDVFEYVLRNKRAEWADYRRQVSAYELNRYLPVL' A
#
# COMPACT_ATOMS: atom_id res chain seq x y z
N SER A 1 -23.42 -3.10 -8.95
CA SER A 1 -22.90 -2.65 -7.64
C SER A 1 -21.76 -1.70 -7.88
N PRO A 2 -21.58 -0.61 -7.11
CA PRO A 2 -20.38 0.20 -7.22
C PRO A 2 -19.16 -0.70 -6.96
N GLU A 3 -18.09 -0.44 -7.71
CA GLU A 3 -16.82 -1.12 -7.50
C GLU A 3 -16.29 -0.77 -6.10
N VAL A 4 -15.81 -1.77 -5.37
CA VAL A 4 -15.33 -1.57 -3.98
C VAL A 4 -13.98 -0.88 -4.04
N LEU A 5 -13.82 0.20 -3.26
CA LEU A 5 -12.54 0.89 -3.17
C LEU A 5 -11.49 0.00 -2.47
N PRO A 6 -10.20 0.15 -2.83
CA PRO A 6 -9.11 -0.45 -2.09
C PRO A 6 -9.23 -0.20 -0.58
N THR A 7 -9.08 -1.26 0.20
CA THR A 7 -9.28 -1.24 1.66
C THR A 7 -7.98 -1.05 2.43
N ASN A 8 -6.84 -1.18 1.75
CA ASN A 8 -5.51 -1.03 2.32
C ASN A 8 -4.53 -0.46 1.29
N LEU A 9 -3.32 -0.15 1.75
CA LEU A 9 -2.30 0.49 0.93
C LEU A 9 -1.81 -0.40 -0.22
N GLU A 10 -1.70 -1.72 -0.02
CA GLU A 10 -1.27 -2.65 -1.07
C GLU A 10 -2.26 -2.66 -2.24
N GLU A 11 -3.55 -2.78 -1.94
CA GLU A 11 -4.63 -2.71 -2.93
C GLU A 11 -4.65 -1.35 -3.64
N ALA A 12 -4.41 -0.25 -2.91
CA ALA A 12 -4.38 1.09 -3.48
C ALA A 12 -3.21 1.29 -4.44
N ILE A 13 -2.03 0.74 -4.11
CA ILE A 13 -0.86 0.74 -5.00
C ILE A 13 -1.16 -0.04 -6.28
N ALA A 14 -1.78 -1.23 -6.17
CA ALA A 14 -2.14 -2.04 -7.32
C ALA A 14 -3.18 -1.36 -8.23
N ALA A 15 -4.19 -0.72 -7.63
CA ALA A 15 -5.18 0.06 -8.36
C ALA A 15 -4.55 1.28 -9.06
N MET A 16 -3.63 1.99 -8.38
CA MET A 16 -2.93 3.13 -8.96
C MET A 16 -2.05 2.73 -10.15
N GLU A 17 -1.34 1.59 -10.07
CA GLU A 17 -0.42 1.11 -11.10
C GLU A 17 -1.07 0.97 -12.48
N THR A 18 -2.35 0.61 -12.52
CA THR A 18 -3.12 0.42 -13.76
C THR A 18 -3.94 1.64 -14.17
N SER A 19 -3.89 2.74 -13.40
CA SER A 19 -4.72 3.92 -13.62
C SER A 19 -4.10 4.91 -14.62
N SER A 20 -4.64 4.94 -15.83
CA SER A 20 -4.28 5.96 -16.83
C SER A 20 -4.61 7.38 -16.35
N LEU A 21 -5.76 7.56 -15.69
CA LEU A 21 -6.19 8.84 -15.14
C LEU A 21 -5.15 9.42 -14.16
N VAL A 22 -4.66 8.60 -13.23
CA VAL A 22 -3.68 9.05 -12.24
C VAL A 22 -2.32 9.33 -12.90
N ARG A 23 -1.91 8.50 -13.86
CA ARG A 23 -0.67 8.71 -14.63
C ARG A 23 -0.71 10.03 -15.41
N GLU A 24 -1.81 10.32 -16.09
CA GLU A 24 -2.00 11.56 -16.84
C GLU A 24 -2.03 12.79 -15.93
N ALA A 25 -2.71 12.69 -14.78
CA ALA A 25 -2.82 13.81 -13.84
C ALA A 25 -1.49 14.17 -13.17
N LEU A 26 -0.63 13.19 -12.88
CA LEU A 26 0.65 13.39 -12.20
C LEU A 26 1.82 13.61 -13.16
N GLY A 27 1.73 13.08 -14.38
CA GLY A 27 2.87 12.92 -15.28
C GLY A 27 3.75 11.73 -14.90
N GLU A 28 4.49 11.20 -15.89
CA GLU A 28 5.20 9.93 -15.80
C GLU A 28 6.21 9.86 -14.64
N ASP A 29 7.09 10.86 -14.52
CA ASP A 29 8.16 10.84 -13.51
C ASP A 29 7.61 10.86 -12.08
N VAL A 30 6.57 11.66 -11.84
CA VAL A 30 5.93 11.78 -10.51
C VAL A 30 5.14 10.52 -10.21
N PHE A 31 4.41 9.98 -11.19
CA PHE A 31 3.67 8.74 -11.05
C PHE A 31 4.58 7.58 -10.63
N GLU A 32 5.69 7.37 -11.33
CA GLU A 32 6.66 6.30 -11.03
C GLU A 32 7.37 6.53 -9.69
N TYR A 33 7.70 7.78 -9.36
CA TYR A 33 8.26 8.12 -8.05
C TYR A 33 7.31 7.77 -6.90
N VAL A 34 6.03 8.14 -7.02
CA VAL A 34 5.01 7.88 -6.00
C VAL A 34 4.79 6.38 -5.84
N LEU A 35 4.64 5.62 -6.93
CA LEU A 35 4.48 4.16 -6.86
C LEU A 35 5.67 3.49 -6.15
N ARG A 36 6.90 3.86 -6.53
CA ARG A 36 8.11 3.31 -5.90
C ARG A 36 8.17 3.63 -4.41
N ASN A 37 7.88 4.88 -4.04
CA ASN A 37 7.88 5.31 -2.64
C ASN A 37 6.84 4.53 -1.82
N LYS A 38 5.59 4.43 -2.32
CA LYS A 38 4.52 3.72 -1.61
C LYS A 38 4.76 2.22 -1.49
N ARG A 39 5.41 1.58 -2.48
CA ARG A 39 5.84 0.19 -2.36
C ARG A 39 6.90 0.00 -1.26
N ALA A 40 7.85 0.92 -1.14
CA ALA A 40 8.84 0.88 -0.07
C ALA A 40 8.17 1.06 1.31
N GLU A 41 7.27 2.04 1.44
CA GLU A 41 6.48 2.26 2.66
C GLU A 41 5.71 1.00 3.07
N TRP A 42 5.02 0.36 2.13
CA TRP A 42 4.30 -0.90 2.39
C TRP A 42 5.24 -2.03 2.81
N ALA A 43 6.38 -2.18 2.12
CA ALA A 43 7.37 -3.20 2.44
C ALA A 43 7.97 -3.01 3.84
N ASP A 44 8.16 -1.77 4.27
CA ASP A 44 8.69 -1.46 5.60
C ASP A 44 7.62 -1.64 6.69
N TYR A 45 6.38 -1.24 6.42
CA TYR A 45 5.27 -1.46 7.35
C TYR A 45 5.04 -2.95 7.64
N ARG A 46 4.90 -3.78 6.61
CA ARG A 46 4.56 -5.21 6.75
C ARG A 46 5.67 -6.07 7.38
N ARG A 47 6.89 -5.54 7.49
CA ARG A 47 8.02 -6.20 8.18
C ARG A 47 8.02 -5.93 9.70
N GLN A 48 7.22 -4.97 10.16
CA GLN A 48 7.14 -4.64 11.58
C GLN A 48 6.31 -5.69 12.31
N VAL A 49 6.80 -6.12 13.47
CA VAL A 49 5.99 -6.84 14.45
C VAL A 49 5.43 -5.81 15.41
N SER A 50 4.12 -5.59 15.34
CA SER A 50 3.42 -4.60 16.14
C SER A 50 3.28 -5.03 17.59
N ALA A 51 3.13 -4.06 18.50
CA ALA A 51 2.82 -4.35 19.90
C ALA A 51 1.53 -5.16 20.07
N TYR A 52 0.55 -4.99 19.18
CA TYR A 52 -0.67 -5.80 19.14
C TYR A 52 -0.34 -7.28 18.91
N GLU A 53 0.46 -7.57 17.88
CA GLU A 53 0.86 -8.95 17.55
C GLU A 53 1.68 -9.57 18.68
N LEU A 54 2.63 -8.80 19.25
CA LEU A 54 3.40 -9.23 20.42
C LEU A 54 2.46 -9.62 21.57
N ASN A 55 1.55 -8.72 21.97
CA ASN A 55 0.61 -8.97 23.08
C ASN A 55 -0.36 -10.12 22.80
N ARG A 56 -0.73 -10.35 21.55
CA ARG A 56 -1.69 -11.38 21.14
C ARG A 56 -1.07 -12.77 21.09
N TYR A 57 0.18 -12.88 20.61
CA TYR A 57 0.78 -14.16 20.23
C TYR A 57 1.94 -14.60 21.14
N LEU A 58 2.71 -13.68 21.76
CA LEU A 58 3.80 -14.08 22.68
C LEU A 58 3.32 -14.81 23.94
N PRO A 59 2.23 -14.40 24.63
CA PRO A 59 1.77 -15.09 25.84
C PRO A 59 1.20 -16.50 25.59
N VAL A 60 1.01 -16.88 24.34
CA VAL A 60 0.43 -18.17 23.92
C VAL A 60 1.54 -19.18 23.53
N LEU A 61 2.80 -18.75 23.49
CA LEU A 61 3.99 -19.58 23.27
C LEU A 61 4.58 -20.06 24.60
#